data_AF-A0AA90UPB8-F1
#
_entry.id   AF-A0AA90UPB8-F1
#
_cell.length_a   1.000
_cell.length_b   1.000
_cell.length_c   1.000
_cell.angle_alpha   90.00
_cell.angle_beta   90.00
_cell.angle_gamma   90.00
#
_symmetry.space_group_name_H-M   'P 1'
#
loop_
_entity.id
_entity.type
_entity.pdbx_description
1 polymer ?
#
loop_
_entity_poly.entity_id
_entity_poly.type
_entity_poly.pdbx_seq_one_letter_code
_entity_poly.pdbx_strand_id
1 'polypeptide(L)'
;MMNLLIAAMSSGKSLVNGPIDCIIEDLVQMDKVNRQKEQDWKDEVNTMGDNKKKPVRPEDICIRIVSPDLTRAAYIQRLDDVQKAGDAYLYCKMDEVDMLRKFNDPSQLIRLCWDNSEDGQERVGTKSVTARVKTRFNWNASSTIAVTQKFFSVREVADGAVSRLSLSTIIRPDFAPRPEVGSYDAQFKSQLSPYIQQLNAASGFKECRKARQLIERLENEIMEMAQLAYNKPYAEFAKRGLANGFRRAMVLYLANGEKWEKAIEDFIVWSVKYDLWCKMRFFGNQMQEAIDADSRSVCHTSGVSNLLLYVHDTFDKTEIQNICQVHGTKTKLAILLCNWKKRGFIMKNEDGTFTKTARFIAKYGHYGTPGVAA
;
A
#
# COMPACT_ATOMS: atom_id res chain seq x y z
N MET A 1 4.87 11.17 -3.73
CA MET A 1 5.12 9.72 -3.52
C MET A 1 5.36 9.49 -2.05
N MET A 2 4.86 8.38 -1.51
CA MET A 2 5.07 8.00 -0.10
C MET A 2 6.28 7.09 0.01
N ASN A 3 7.20 7.45 0.90
CA ASN A 3 8.46 6.72 1.08
C ASN A 3 8.55 6.13 2.48
N LEU A 4 8.97 4.87 2.57
CA LEU A 4 9.22 4.19 3.83
C LEU A 4 10.65 3.65 3.87
N LEU A 5 11.45 4.17 4.79
CA LEU A 5 12.79 3.67 5.09
C LEU A 5 12.72 2.64 6.21
N ILE A 6 13.04 1.38 5.89
CA ILE A 6 13.01 0.25 6.81
C ILE A 6 14.45 -0.16 7.10
N ALA A 7 14.94 0.03 8.32
CA ALA A 7 16.30 -0.37 8.65
C ALA A 7 16.48 -0.72 10.12
N ALA A 8 17.54 -1.48 10.43
CA ALA A 8 17.90 -1.86 11.79
C ALA A 8 18.00 -0.65 12.74
N MET A 9 17.91 -0.90 14.04
CA MET A 9 18.12 0.13 15.05
C MET A 9 19.51 0.75 14.89
N SER A 10 19.63 2.05 15.16
CA SER A 10 20.92 2.79 15.11
C SER A 10 21.67 2.74 13.77
N SER A 11 20.96 2.47 12.66
CA SER A 11 21.53 2.46 11.29
C SER A 11 21.71 3.84 10.66
N GLY A 12 21.30 4.92 11.33
CA GLY A 12 21.36 6.27 10.77
C GLY A 12 20.15 6.66 9.92
N LYS A 13 18.95 6.11 10.19
CA LYS A 13 17.72 6.44 9.46
C LYS A 13 17.43 7.94 9.40
N SER A 14 17.71 8.68 10.48
CA SER A 14 17.49 10.13 10.57
C SER A 14 18.43 10.97 9.72
N LEU A 15 19.46 10.39 9.09
CA LEU A 15 20.37 11.11 8.20
C LEU A 15 19.67 11.71 6.97
N VAL A 16 18.51 11.16 6.59
CA VAL A 16 17.67 11.68 5.51
C VAL A 16 16.96 12.99 5.89
N ASN A 17 16.96 13.37 7.18
CA ASN A 17 16.27 14.58 7.64
C ASN A 17 16.91 15.85 7.09
N GLY A 18 18.24 15.96 7.12
CA GLY A 18 18.95 17.15 6.62
C GLY A 18 18.65 17.48 5.15
N PRO A 19 18.75 16.52 4.21
CA PRO A 19 18.38 16.75 2.82
C PRO A 19 16.91 17.11 2.65
N ILE A 20 16.00 16.43 3.37
CA ILE A 20 14.56 16.72 3.32
C ILE A 20 14.30 18.15 3.78
N ASP A 21 14.91 18.56 4.90
CA ASP A 21 14.72 19.88 5.49
C ASP A 21 15.22 20.99 4.53
N CYS A 22 16.25 20.72 3.74
CA CYS A 22 16.69 21.61 2.66
C CYS A 22 15.73 21.65 1.47
N ILE A 23 15.15 20.50 1.08
CA ILE A 23 14.21 20.41 -0.05
C ILE A 23 12.89 21.15 0.23
N ILE A 24 12.43 21.17 1.48
CA ILE A 24 11.15 21.78 1.87
C ILE A 24 11.29 23.17 2.51
N GLU A 25 12.48 23.77 2.48
CA GLU A 25 12.77 25.02 3.20
C GLU A 25 11.85 26.18 2.76
N ASP A 26 11.52 26.26 1.47
CA ASP A 26 10.57 27.21 0.91
C ASP A 26 9.14 27.01 1.45
N LEU A 27 8.69 25.76 1.57
CA LEU A 27 7.41 25.40 2.18
C LEU A 27 7.37 25.77 3.66
N VAL A 28 8.47 25.60 4.39
CA VAL A 28 8.57 26.00 5.81
C VAL A 28 8.37 27.52 5.97
N GLN A 29 9.00 28.33 5.12
CA GLN A 29 8.84 29.78 5.17
C GLN A 29 7.41 30.21 4.81
N MET A 30 6.83 29.60 3.78
CA MET A 30 5.44 29.85 3.38
C MET A 30 4.46 29.48 4.50
N ASP A 31 4.63 28.31 5.10
CA ASP A 31 3.77 27.84 6.19
C ASP A 31 3.91 28.72 7.44
N LYS A 32 5.09 29.27 7.74
CA LYS A 32 5.29 30.19 8.87
C LYS A 32 4.37 31.40 8.78
N VAL A 33 4.28 32.01 7.59
CA VAL A 33 3.38 33.15 7.34
C VAL A 33 1.91 32.74 7.45
N ASN A 34 1.54 31.60 6.85
CA ASN A 34 0.16 31.11 6.88
C ASN A 34 -0.31 30.68 8.27
N ARG A 35 0.60 30.14 9.09
CA ARG A 35 0.34 29.81 10.50
C ARG A 35 0.12 31.05 11.34
N GLN A 36 0.88 32.13 11.08
CA GLN A 36 0.63 33.41 11.74
C GLN A 36 -0.76 33.95 11.38
N LYS A 37 -1.11 33.98 10.08
CA LYS A 37 -2.46 34.38 9.63
C LYS A 37 -3.57 33.57 10.31
N GLU A 38 -3.40 32.25 10.40
CA GLU A 38 -4.36 31.38 11.08
C GLU A 38 -4.45 31.67 12.58
N GLN A 39 -3.32 32.00 13.22
CA GLN A 39 -3.27 32.33 14.64
C GLN A 39 -3.94 33.69 14.92
N ASP A 40 -3.64 34.72 14.11
CA ASP A 40 -4.24 36.05 14.22
C ASP A 40 -5.77 35.97 14.10
N TRP A 41 -6.27 35.17 13.13
CA TRP A 41 -7.70 34.91 12.99
C TRP A 41 -8.29 34.19 14.22
N LYS A 42 -7.62 33.17 14.76
CA LYS A 42 -8.09 32.47 15.97
C LYS A 42 -8.16 33.42 17.16
N ASP A 43 -7.17 34.29 17.34
CA ASP A 43 -7.12 35.24 18.45
C ASP A 43 -8.24 36.29 18.31
N GLU A 44 -8.51 36.79 17.10
CA GLU A 44 -9.65 37.66 16.83
C GLU A 44 -10.99 36.97 17.17
N VAL A 45 -11.18 35.72 16.72
CA VAL A 45 -12.40 34.93 17.02
C VAL A 45 -12.57 34.72 18.53
N ASN A 46 -11.48 34.46 19.25
CA ASN A 46 -11.51 34.15 20.68
C ASN A 46 -11.77 35.39 21.56
N THR A 47 -11.42 36.59 21.09
CA THR A 47 -11.71 37.85 21.81
C THR A 47 -13.17 38.30 21.65
N MET A 48 -13.91 37.72 20.70
CA MET A 48 -15.33 38.04 20.47
C MET A 48 -16.26 37.17 21.32
N GLY A 49 -17.14 37.82 22.09
CA GLY A 49 -18.22 37.13 22.81
C GLY A 49 -19.19 36.39 21.88
N ASP A 50 -19.85 35.35 22.38
CA ASP A 50 -20.60 34.39 21.55
C ASP A 50 -21.79 34.98 20.78
N ASN A 51 -22.33 36.11 21.23
CA ASN A 51 -23.42 36.81 20.57
C ASN A 51 -22.94 37.72 19.41
N LYS A 52 -21.63 37.88 19.22
CA LYS A 52 -21.07 38.68 18.12
C LYS A 52 -20.84 37.83 16.88
N LYS A 53 -20.98 38.45 15.70
CA LYS A 53 -20.64 37.82 14.42
C LYS A 53 -19.13 37.66 14.32
N LYS A 54 -18.65 36.43 14.56
CA LYS A 54 -17.23 36.06 14.47
C LYS A 54 -16.73 36.20 13.02
N PRO A 55 -15.45 36.62 12.80
CA PRO A 55 -14.89 36.75 11.47
C PRO A 55 -14.79 35.39 10.78
N VAL A 56 -15.00 35.38 9.46
CA VAL A 56 -14.87 34.17 8.63
C VAL A 56 -13.39 33.81 8.52
N ARG A 57 -13.07 32.50 8.54
CA ARG A 57 -11.70 32.04 8.34
C ARG A 57 -11.20 32.47 6.95
N PRO A 58 -10.01 33.09 6.84
CA PRO A 58 -9.46 33.46 5.53
C PRO A 58 -9.30 32.24 4.61
N GLU A 59 -9.74 32.38 3.36
CA GLU A 59 -9.69 31.31 2.35
C GLU A 59 -8.30 31.13 1.73
N ASP A 60 -7.41 32.11 1.89
CA ASP A 60 -6.04 32.11 1.36
C ASP A 60 -5.01 31.43 2.28
N ILE A 61 -5.45 30.88 3.42
CA ILE A 61 -4.57 30.11 4.31
C ILE A 61 -4.21 28.79 3.63
N CYS A 62 -2.92 28.62 3.31
CA CYS A 62 -2.37 27.39 2.76
C CYS A 62 -1.21 26.90 3.64
N ILE A 63 -1.47 25.86 4.44
CA ILE A 63 -0.47 25.21 5.29
C ILE A 63 -0.24 23.81 4.74
N ARG A 64 0.96 23.56 4.22
CA ARG A 64 1.31 22.33 3.51
C ARG A 64 2.04 21.32 4.38
N ILE A 65 2.87 21.75 5.31
CA ILE A 65 3.59 20.87 6.21
C ILE A 65 2.70 20.57 7.42
N VAL A 66 2.32 19.32 7.56
CA VAL A 66 1.39 18.86 8.61
C VAL A 66 2.06 17.93 9.61
N SER A 67 1.59 18.01 10.86
CA SER A 67 1.95 17.05 11.92
C SER A 67 1.19 15.74 11.71
N PRO A 68 1.76 14.58 12.10
CA PRO A 68 0.98 13.36 12.20
C PRO A 68 -0.10 13.42 13.30
N ASP A 69 -0.01 14.40 14.21
CA ASP A 69 -0.95 14.62 15.30
C ASP A 69 -2.05 15.62 14.92
N LEU A 70 -2.86 15.25 13.92
CA LEU A 70 -4.02 16.03 13.49
C LEU A 70 -5.31 15.28 13.78
N THR A 71 -6.34 16.01 14.21
CA THR A 71 -7.69 15.47 14.21
C THR A 71 -8.17 15.26 12.77
N ARG A 72 -9.10 14.32 12.56
CA ARG A 72 -9.70 14.10 11.23
C ARG A 72 -10.25 15.39 10.61
N ALA A 73 -10.89 16.24 11.42
CA ALA A 73 -11.41 17.52 10.95
C ALA A 73 -10.29 18.48 10.51
N ALA A 74 -9.21 18.58 11.28
CA ALA A 74 -8.07 19.40 10.91
C ALA A 74 -7.39 18.87 9.64
N TYR A 75 -7.24 17.55 9.50
CA TYR A 75 -6.69 16.92 8.30
C TYR A 75 -7.52 17.23 7.05
N ILE A 76 -8.84 17.04 7.11
CA ILE A 76 -9.74 17.33 5.99
C ILE A 76 -9.75 18.83 5.66
N GLN A 77 -9.71 19.71 6.66
CA GLN A 77 -9.57 21.16 6.44
C GLN A 77 -8.27 21.50 5.70
N ARG A 78 -7.16 20.88 6.09
CA ARG A 78 -5.86 21.09 5.41
C ARG A 78 -5.88 20.62 3.96
N LEU A 79 -6.53 19.50 3.67
CA LEU A 79 -6.71 19.03 2.29
C LEU A 79 -7.57 20.00 1.46
N ASP A 80 -8.63 20.54 2.05
CA ASP A 80 -9.48 21.56 1.40
C ASP A 80 -8.71 22.86 1.15
N ASP A 81 -7.95 23.34 2.13
CA ASP A 81 -7.08 24.53 2.04
C ASP A 81 -6.11 24.41 0.84
N VAL A 82 -5.37 23.30 0.73
CA VAL A 82 -4.41 23.12 -0.36
C VAL A 82 -5.07 22.88 -1.72
N GLN A 83 -6.28 22.32 -1.75
CA GLN A 83 -7.05 22.17 -2.99
C GLN A 83 -7.48 23.53 -3.52
N LYS A 84 -7.98 24.42 -2.64
CA LYS A 84 -8.33 25.81 -2.99
C LYS A 84 -7.11 26.63 -3.39
N ALA A 85 -5.96 26.37 -2.76
CA ALA A 85 -4.69 27.02 -3.07
C ALA A 85 -3.96 26.39 -4.30
N GLY A 86 -4.71 26.03 -5.35
CA GLY A 86 -4.15 25.55 -6.61
C GLY A 86 -3.72 24.08 -6.61
N ASP A 87 -4.51 23.20 -5.97
CA ASP A 87 -4.27 21.76 -5.97
C ASP A 87 -2.90 21.32 -5.41
N ALA A 88 -2.39 22.06 -4.42
CA ALA A 88 -1.13 21.76 -3.76
C ALA A 88 -1.18 20.44 -2.96
N TYR A 89 0.00 19.93 -2.58
CA TYR A 89 0.12 18.74 -1.74
C TYR A 89 0.48 19.09 -0.31
N LEU A 90 -0.14 18.36 0.63
CA LEU A 90 0.32 18.23 2.00
C LEU A 90 1.59 17.38 2.07
N TYR A 91 2.42 17.67 3.05
CA TYR A 91 3.63 16.92 3.36
C TYR A 91 3.74 16.62 4.86
N CYS A 92 4.12 15.39 5.22
CA CYS A 92 4.42 15.01 6.59
C CYS A 92 5.69 14.16 6.65
N LYS A 93 6.59 14.50 7.58
CA LYS A 93 7.74 13.67 7.96
C LYS A 93 7.39 12.97 9.27
N MET A 94 7.56 11.65 9.31
CA MET A 94 7.26 10.80 10.47
C MET A 94 8.50 10.01 10.87
N ASP A 95 8.77 9.95 12.17
CA ASP A 95 9.90 9.17 12.69
C ASP A 95 9.60 7.67 12.74
N GLU A 96 8.32 7.31 12.80
CA GLU A 96 7.81 5.94 12.82
C GLU A 96 6.57 5.77 11.94
N VAL A 97 6.46 4.61 11.28
CA VAL A 97 5.30 4.28 10.44
C VAL A 97 3.99 4.17 11.23
N ASP A 98 4.07 3.82 12.51
CA ASP A 98 2.92 3.70 13.41
C ASP A 98 2.18 5.02 13.62
N MET A 99 2.84 6.16 13.37
CA MET A 99 2.20 7.48 13.41
C MET A 99 1.06 7.62 12.40
N LEU A 100 1.04 6.81 11.32
CA LEU A 100 -0.07 6.78 10.38
C LEU A 100 -1.40 6.36 11.03
N ARG A 101 -1.38 5.63 12.16
CA ARG A 101 -2.61 5.23 12.88
C ARG A 101 -3.40 6.42 13.39
N LYS A 102 -2.77 7.59 13.53
CA LYS A 102 -3.44 8.84 13.91
C LYS A 102 -4.40 9.35 12.83
N PHE A 103 -4.29 8.85 11.59
CA PHE A 103 -5.19 9.17 10.48
C PHE A 103 -6.32 8.14 10.29
N ASN A 104 -6.72 7.43 11.36
CA ASN A 104 -7.69 6.32 11.43
C ASN A 104 -7.24 5.02 10.75
N ASP A 105 -7.31 4.95 9.41
CA ASP A 105 -6.99 3.74 8.64
C ASP A 105 -5.74 4.00 7.77
N PRO A 106 -4.56 3.54 8.19
CA PRO A 106 -3.33 3.74 7.44
C PRO A 106 -3.34 3.12 6.04
N SER A 107 -3.98 1.96 5.86
CA SER A 107 -4.03 1.30 4.57
C SER A 107 -4.89 2.09 3.60
N GLN A 108 -6.09 2.49 4.06
CA GLN A 108 -6.95 3.35 3.27
C GLN A 108 -6.25 4.66 2.92
N LEU A 109 -5.59 5.31 3.89
CA LEU A 109 -4.84 6.54 3.67
C LEU A 109 -3.79 6.36 2.56
N ILE A 110 -2.96 5.30 2.64
CA ILE A 110 -1.95 5.00 1.62
C ILE A 110 -2.57 4.88 0.23
N ARG A 111 -3.69 4.18 0.13
CA ARG A 111 -4.40 3.99 -1.14
C ARG A 111 -4.91 5.33 -1.68
N LEU A 112 -5.61 6.10 -0.84
CA LEU A 112 -6.15 7.40 -1.19
C LEU A 112 -5.06 8.37 -1.65
N CYS A 113 -3.94 8.45 -0.93
CA CYS A 113 -2.79 9.28 -1.27
C CYS A 113 -2.15 8.89 -2.60
N TRP A 114 -2.02 7.59 -2.88
CA TRP A 114 -1.36 7.14 -4.11
C TRP A 114 -2.23 7.33 -5.35
N ASP A 115 -3.54 7.11 -5.20
CA ASP A 115 -4.56 7.21 -6.24
C ASP A 115 -5.07 8.66 -6.40
N ASN A 116 -4.68 9.59 -5.52
CA ASN A 116 -5.27 10.94 -5.39
C ASN A 116 -6.82 10.90 -5.34
N SER A 117 -7.35 9.88 -4.68
CA SER A 117 -8.79 9.66 -4.57
C SER A 117 -9.41 10.63 -3.57
N GLU A 118 -10.72 10.82 -3.68
CA GLU A 118 -11.47 11.67 -2.75
C GLU A 118 -11.52 11.05 -1.36
N ASP A 119 -11.24 11.87 -0.36
CA ASP A 119 -11.51 11.60 1.04
C ASP A 119 -12.37 12.73 1.60
N GLY A 120 -13.09 12.45 2.68
CA GLY A 120 -13.99 13.43 3.22
C GLY A 120 -14.53 13.08 4.58
N GLN A 121 -15.31 14.00 5.10
CA GLN A 121 -16.24 13.73 6.18
C GLN A 121 -17.49 14.58 5.98
N GLU A 122 -18.64 14.00 6.30
CA GLU A 122 -19.92 14.69 6.32
C GLU A 122 -20.38 14.83 7.77
N ARG A 123 -20.70 16.06 8.16
CA ARG A 123 -21.15 16.40 9.51
C ARG A 123 -22.40 17.27 9.44
N VAL A 124 -23.34 17.02 10.34
CA VAL A 124 -24.63 17.75 10.42
C VAL A 124 -24.45 19.17 10.98
N GLY A 125 -23.47 19.37 11.87
CA GLY A 125 -23.28 20.66 12.53
C GLY A 125 -22.70 21.72 11.61
N THR A 126 -23.33 22.90 11.56
CA THR A 126 -22.93 24.04 10.70
C THR A 126 -21.52 24.60 10.98
N LYS A 127 -20.97 24.33 12.17
CA LYS A 127 -19.59 24.70 12.55
C LYS A 127 -18.56 23.59 12.32
N SER A 128 -18.99 22.43 11.81
CA SER A 128 -18.11 21.29 11.57
C SER A 128 -17.47 21.39 10.20
N VAL A 129 -16.25 20.87 10.06
CA VAL A 129 -15.62 20.70 8.76
C VAL A 129 -16.38 19.61 8.00
N THR A 130 -17.06 20.00 6.92
CA THR A 130 -17.69 19.08 5.96
C THR A 130 -17.07 19.35 4.61
N ALA A 131 -16.31 18.40 4.08
CA ALA A 131 -15.67 18.52 2.78
C ALA A 131 -15.40 17.13 2.19
N ARG A 132 -15.38 17.07 0.86
CA ARG A 132 -14.96 15.91 0.07
C ARG A 132 -13.95 16.40 -0.96
N VAL A 133 -12.70 16.00 -0.78
CA VAL A 133 -11.51 16.62 -1.40
C VAL A 133 -10.52 15.55 -1.83
N LYS A 134 -9.70 15.84 -2.85
CA LYS A 134 -8.68 14.88 -3.29
C LYS A 134 -7.58 14.75 -2.25
N THR A 135 -7.17 13.51 -2.01
CA THR A 135 -6.13 13.18 -1.02
C THR A 135 -4.73 13.45 -1.57
N ARG A 136 -4.37 14.73 -1.73
CA ARG A 136 -3.04 15.16 -2.16
C ARG A 136 -2.10 15.24 -0.97
N PHE A 137 -1.66 14.08 -0.49
CA PHE A 137 -0.84 14.00 0.70
C PHE A 137 0.36 13.08 0.51
N ASN A 138 1.55 13.66 0.62
CA ASN A 138 2.82 12.96 0.60
C ASN A 138 3.37 12.84 2.03
N TRP A 139 4.02 11.72 2.31
CA TRP A 139 4.71 11.57 3.57
C TRP A 139 5.94 10.68 3.44
N ASN A 140 6.87 10.88 4.35
CA ASN A 140 8.05 10.06 4.52
C ASN A 140 8.03 9.51 5.94
N ALA A 141 8.23 8.21 6.08
CA ALA A 141 8.41 7.57 7.38
C ALA A 141 9.71 6.77 7.41
N SER A 142 10.32 6.73 8.57
CA SER A 142 11.37 5.76 8.90
C SER A 142 10.81 4.74 9.88
N SER A 143 11.33 3.52 9.91
CA SER A 143 10.92 2.54 10.92
C SER A 143 11.94 1.40 11.04
N THR A 144 11.80 0.60 12.09
CA THR A 144 12.55 -0.65 12.25
C THR A 144 11.85 -1.81 11.56
N ILE A 145 12.61 -2.83 11.18
CA ILE A 145 12.10 -3.99 10.44
C ILE A 145 10.93 -4.66 11.19
N ALA A 146 11.09 -4.92 12.49
CA ALA A 146 10.08 -5.59 13.31
C ALA A 146 8.79 -4.75 13.44
N VAL A 147 8.92 -3.44 13.68
CA VAL A 147 7.76 -2.54 13.77
C VAL A 147 7.03 -2.49 12.43
N THR A 148 7.76 -2.35 11.32
CA THR A 148 7.18 -2.32 9.98
C THR A 148 6.44 -3.60 9.61
N GLN A 149 7.02 -4.78 9.88
CA GLN A 149 6.37 -6.06 9.57
C GLN A 149 5.14 -6.31 10.45
N LYS A 150 5.14 -5.81 11.70
CA LYS A 150 3.95 -5.85 12.56
C LYS A 150 2.88 -4.87 12.10
N PHE A 151 3.29 -3.71 11.57
CA PHE A 151 2.38 -2.67 11.10
C PHE A 151 1.65 -3.07 9.82
N PHE A 152 2.39 -3.57 8.82
CA PHE A 152 1.83 -4.10 7.58
C PHE A 152 1.75 -5.62 7.66
N SER A 153 0.59 -6.11 8.10
CA SER A 153 0.30 -7.54 8.12
C SER A 153 -0.02 -8.05 6.70
N VAL A 154 -0.33 -9.34 6.59
CA VAL A 154 -0.81 -9.95 5.33
C VAL A 154 -1.99 -9.17 4.74
N ARG A 155 -2.86 -8.59 5.58
CA ARG A 155 -4.01 -7.78 5.14
C ARG A 155 -3.58 -6.55 4.34
N GLU A 156 -2.68 -5.72 4.88
CA GLU A 156 -2.23 -4.49 4.23
C GLU A 156 -1.29 -4.74 3.04
N VAL A 157 -0.70 -5.94 2.99
CA VAL A 157 0.00 -6.41 1.80
C VAL A 157 -1.02 -6.78 0.71
N ALA A 158 -2.06 -7.55 1.05
CA ALA A 158 -3.10 -8.03 0.14
C ALA A 158 -3.97 -6.90 -0.44
N ASP A 159 -4.36 -5.90 0.36
CA ASP A 159 -5.15 -4.75 -0.12
C ASP A 159 -4.35 -3.76 -0.98
N GLY A 160 -3.04 -4.00 -1.10
CA GLY A 160 -2.13 -3.27 -1.94
C GLY A 160 -1.61 -1.97 -1.34
N ALA A 161 -1.72 -1.73 -0.03
CA ALA A 161 -1.06 -0.57 0.59
C ALA A 161 0.47 -0.66 0.42
N VAL A 162 1.10 -1.78 0.76
CA VAL A 162 2.56 -1.95 0.65
C VAL A 162 3.06 -1.77 -0.79
N SER A 163 2.34 -2.31 -1.78
CA SER A 163 2.71 -2.18 -3.18
C SER A 163 2.74 -0.73 -3.69
N ARG A 164 1.99 0.20 -3.06
CA ARG A 164 1.97 1.64 -3.41
C ARG A 164 3.15 2.42 -2.84
N LEU A 165 3.79 1.92 -1.79
CA LEU A 165 4.93 2.58 -1.16
C LEU A 165 6.19 2.48 -2.03
N SER A 166 7.08 3.45 -1.89
CA SER A 166 8.48 3.32 -2.30
C SER A 166 9.32 2.95 -1.08
N LEU A 167 9.91 1.76 -1.10
CA LEU A 167 10.67 1.21 0.01
C LEU A 167 12.17 1.42 -0.20
N SER A 168 12.85 1.64 0.91
CA SER A 168 14.31 1.69 0.97
C SER A 168 14.79 1.06 2.27
N THR A 169 16.06 0.65 2.30
CA THR A 169 16.70 0.17 3.53
C THR A 169 18.11 0.72 3.67
N ILE A 170 18.69 0.54 4.84
CA ILE A 170 20.12 0.73 5.09
C ILE A 170 20.63 -0.61 5.61
N ILE A 171 21.59 -1.18 4.90
CA ILE A 171 22.30 -2.39 5.32
C ILE A 171 23.67 -1.93 5.81
N ARG A 172 24.00 -2.30 7.04
CA ARG A 172 25.31 -2.02 7.63
C ARG A 172 25.90 -3.34 8.10
N PRO A 173 27.22 -3.55 7.97
CA PRO A 173 27.90 -4.65 8.64
C PRO A 173 27.68 -4.59 10.16
N ASP A 174 27.70 -5.75 10.79
CA ASP A 174 27.72 -5.83 12.25
C ASP A 174 28.92 -5.06 12.79
N PHE A 175 28.69 -4.31 13.87
CA PHE A 175 29.72 -3.46 14.49
C PHE A 175 30.31 -2.37 13.59
N ALA A 176 29.64 -2.01 12.49
CA ALA A 176 30.06 -0.86 11.69
C ALA A 176 30.14 0.42 12.56
N PRO A 177 31.12 1.31 12.32
CA PRO A 177 31.26 2.58 13.05
C PRO A 177 29.97 3.41 13.04
N ARG A 178 29.87 4.48 13.83
CA ARG A 178 28.70 5.36 13.74
C ARG A 178 28.50 5.88 12.30
N PRO A 179 27.26 6.02 11.80
CA PRO A 179 27.01 6.69 10.54
C PRO A 179 27.55 8.13 10.57
N GLU A 180 28.09 8.58 9.45
CA GLU A 180 28.53 9.96 9.29
C GLU A 180 27.37 10.84 8.83
N VAL A 181 27.22 11.99 9.49
CA VAL A 181 26.20 12.98 9.14
C VAL A 181 26.79 13.89 8.06
N GLY A 182 26.11 14.02 6.92
CA GLY A 182 26.51 14.95 5.86
C GLY A 182 26.41 16.42 6.28
N SER A 183 27.21 17.29 5.66
CA SER A 183 27.05 18.75 5.74
C SER A 183 25.99 19.22 4.74
N TYR A 184 25.06 20.04 5.21
CA TYR A 184 24.01 20.67 4.38
C TYR A 184 24.10 22.19 4.49
N ASP A 185 25.30 22.69 4.18
CA ASP A 185 25.67 24.10 4.28
C ASP A 185 25.09 24.97 3.14
N ALA A 186 25.48 26.25 3.13
CA ALA A 186 25.05 27.21 2.14
C ALA A 186 25.46 26.82 0.70
N GLN A 187 26.59 26.12 0.52
CA GLN A 187 27.02 25.65 -0.80
C GLN A 187 26.10 24.55 -1.30
N PHE A 188 25.79 23.56 -0.46
CA PHE A 188 24.83 22.50 -0.79
C PHE A 188 23.46 23.09 -1.16
N LYS A 189 22.95 24.02 -0.35
CA LYS A 189 21.67 24.69 -0.62
C LYS A 189 21.70 25.48 -1.94
N SER A 190 22.81 26.14 -2.24
CA SER A 190 23.00 26.87 -3.50
C SER A 190 22.99 25.93 -4.72
N GLN A 191 23.60 24.75 -4.61
CA GLN A 191 23.57 23.72 -5.66
C GLN A 191 22.18 23.09 -5.83
N LEU A 192 21.43 22.93 -4.74
CA LEU A 192 20.07 22.36 -4.77
C LEU A 192 19.03 23.36 -5.31
N SER A 193 19.22 24.66 -5.08
CA SER A 193 18.23 25.69 -5.38
C SER A 193 17.68 25.70 -6.81
N PRO A 194 18.49 25.56 -7.89
CA PRO A 194 17.99 25.54 -9.26
C PRO A 194 16.98 24.42 -9.52
N TYR A 195 17.21 23.23 -8.93
CA TYR A 195 16.31 22.08 -9.06
C TYR A 195 14.95 22.35 -8.41
N ILE A 196 14.94 22.94 -7.21
CA ILE A 196 13.71 23.29 -6.50
C ILE A 196 12.93 24.39 -7.23
N GLN A 197 13.63 25.41 -7.74
CA GLN A 197 13.01 26.48 -8.53
C GLN A 197 12.33 25.94 -9.78
N GLN A 198 12.97 25.02 -10.50
CA GLN A 198 12.39 24.38 -11.68
C GLN A 198 11.16 23.53 -11.33
N LEU A 199 11.20 22.77 -10.22
CA LEU A 199 10.05 22.02 -9.73
C LEU A 199 8.88 22.92 -9.34
N ASN A 200 9.14 24.04 -8.68
CA ASN A 200 8.10 24.99 -8.28
C ASN A 200 7.50 25.75 -9.47
N ALA A 201 8.29 25.98 -10.54
CA ALA A 201 7.82 26.60 -11.77
C ALA A 201 7.08 25.62 -12.69
N ALA A 202 7.25 24.31 -12.50
CA ALA A 202 6.63 23.29 -13.35
C ALA A 202 5.11 23.26 -13.15
N SER A 203 4.37 23.38 -14.26
CA SER A 203 2.91 23.36 -14.27
C SER A 203 2.37 22.75 -15.57
N GLY A 204 1.10 22.38 -15.55
CA GLY A 204 0.42 21.78 -16.70
C GLY A 204 0.84 20.34 -16.99
N PHE A 205 0.43 19.84 -18.15
CA PHE A 205 0.78 18.49 -18.60
C PHE A 205 2.21 18.46 -19.15
N LYS A 206 3.02 17.51 -18.67
CA LYS A 206 4.42 17.33 -19.07
C LYS A 206 4.62 15.90 -19.54
N GLU A 207 5.11 15.75 -20.78
CA GLU A 207 5.43 14.44 -21.34
C GLU A 207 6.95 14.24 -21.41
N CYS A 208 7.41 13.07 -20.96
CA CYS A 208 8.77 12.59 -21.21
C CYS A 208 8.71 11.22 -21.88
N ARG A 209 8.89 11.17 -23.20
CA ARG A 209 8.84 9.92 -23.98
C ARG A 209 9.90 8.93 -23.54
N LYS A 210 11.11 9.42 -23.21
CA LYS A 210 12.21 8.58 -22.72
C LYS A 210 11.89 7.94 -21.37
N ALA A 211 11.22 8.65 -20.46
CA ALA A 211 10.74 8.07 -19.20
C ALA A 211 9.73 6.96 -19.44
N ARG A 212 8.78 7.14 -20.38
CA ARG A 212 7.80 6.11 -20.73
C ARG A 212 8.47 4.86 -21.31
N GLN A 213 9.34 5.04 -22.32
CA GLN A 213 10.08 3.95 -22.95
C GLN A 213 10.96 3.19 -21.95
N LEU A 214 11.58 3.90 -20.99
CA LEU A 214 12.35 3.26 -19.94
C LEU A 214 11.48 2.33 -19.08
N ILE A 215 10.30 2.80 -18.70
CA ILE A 215 9.39 2.03 -17.83
C ILE A 215 8.80 0.83 -18.58
N GLU A 216 8.42 0.98 -19.84
CA GLU A 216 7.98 -0.14 -20.70
C GLU A 216 9.09 -1.20 -20.86
N ARG A 217 10.34 -0.77 -21.07
CA ARG A 217 11.49 -1.68 -21.12
C ARG A 217 11.68 -2.42 -19.80
N LEU A 218 11.65 -1.70 -18.68
CA LEU A 218 11.79 -2.28 -17.34
C LEU A 218 10.63 -3.24 -17.01
N GLU A 219 9.41 -2.94 -17.45
CA GLU A 219 8.26 -3.82 -17.30
C GLU A 219 8.51 -5.17 -17.97
N ASN A 220 8.95 -5.16 -19.24
CA ASN A 220 9.27 -6.39 -19.96
C ASN A 220 10.37 -7.19 -19.26
N GLU A 221 11.50 -6.55 -18.90
CA GLU A 221 12.62 -7.21 -18.20
C GLU A 221 12.19 -7.83 -16.86
N ILE A 222 11.39 -7.10 -16.07
CA ILE A 222 10.97 -7.53 -14.73
C ILE A 222 9.91 -8.64 -14.82
N MET A 223 8.96 -8.54 -15.74
CA MET A 223 7.91 -9.54 -15.90
C MET A 223 8.47 -10.84 -16.49
N GLU A 224 9.41 -10.77 -17.43
CA GLU A 224 10.15 -11.94 -17.91
C GLU A 224 10.88 -12.64 -16.75
N MET A 225 11.62 -11.90 -15.92
CA MET A 225 12.27 -12.46 -14.73
C MET A 225 11.27 -13.07 -13.75
N ALA A 226 10.12 -12.43 -13.52
CA ALA A 226 9.09 -12.94 -12.64
C ALA A 226 8.50 -14.27 -13.15
N GLN A 227 8.31 -14.38 -14.46
CA GLN A 227 7.82 -15.60 -15.12
C GLN A 227 8.85 -16.73 -15.05
N LEU A 228 10.11 -16.45 -15.40
CA LEU A 228 11.21 -17.42 -15.35
C LEU A 228 11.44 -17.96 -13.92
N ALA A 229 11.30 -17.10 -12.92
CA ALA A 229 11.41 -17.49 -11.51
C ALA A 229 10.10 -18.05 -10.92
N TYR A 230 9.00 -18.05 -11.68
CA TYR A 230 7.64 -18.35 -11.22
C TYR A 230 7.28 -17.62 -9.91
N ASN A 231 7.65 -16.34 -9.82
CA ASN A 231 7.53 -15.54 -8.60
C ASN A 231 6.36 -14.56 -8.71
N LYS A 232 5.16 -15.02 -8.34
CA LYS A 232 3.94 -14.19 -8.37
C LYS A 232 4.02 -12.96 -7.46
N PRO A 233 4.55 -13.03 -6.22
CA PRO A 233 4.75 -11.84 -5.38
C PRO A 233 5.57 -10.75 -6.07
N TYR A 234 6.66 -11.13 -6.75
CA TYR A 234 7.51 -10.20 -7.47
C TYR A 234 6.76 -9.51 -8.62
N ALA A 235 6.01 -10.27 -9.41
CA ALA A 235 5.15 -9.73 -10.47
C ALA A 235 4.08 -8.76 -9.94
N GLU A 236 3.46 -9.07 -8.80
CA GLU A 236 2.44 -8.19 -8.22
C GLU A 236 3.03 -6.88 -7.67
N PHE A 237 4.20 -6.93 -7.04
CA PHE A 237 4.89 -5.72 -6.61
C PHE A 237 5.40 -4.87 -7.79
N ALA A 238 5.78 -5.51 -8.90
CA ALA A 238 6.30 -4.84 -10.09
C ALA A 238 5.35 -3.77 -10.63
N LYS A 239 4.05 -4.08 -10.75
CA LYS A 239 3.04 -3.19 -11.37
C LYS A 239 3.06 -1.77 -10.77
N ARG A 240 2.92 -1.66 -9.44
CA ARG A 240 2.93 -0.35 -8.74
C ARG A 240 4.35 0.17 -8.48
N GLY A 241 5.36 -0.70 -8.40
CA GLY A 241 6.77 -0.32 -8.35
C GLY A 241 7.23 0.43 -9.60
N LEU A 242 6.81 -0.03 -10.79
CA LEU A 242 7.07 0.62 -12.07
C LEU A 242 6.39 1.99 -12.18
N ALA A 243 5.13 2.11 -11.74
CA ALA A 243 4.44 3.39 -11.67
C ALA A 243 5.14 4.39 -10.73
N ASN A 244 5.67 3.94 -9.59
CA ASN A 244 6.52 4.77 -8.72
C ASN A 244 7.85 5.12 -9.42
N GLY A 245 8.46 4.20 -10.17
CA GLY A 245 9.60 4.45 -11.03
C GLY A 245 9.36 5.58 -12.03
N PHE A 246 8.22 5.53 -12.73
CA PHE A 246 7.81 6.57 -13.67
C PHE A 246 7.68 7.94 -12.98
N ARG A 247 7.00 7.99 -11.84
CA ARG A 247 6.83 9.22 -11.05
C ARG A 247 8.18 9.80 -10.60
N ARG A 248 9.14 8.96 -10.18
CA ARG A 248 10.52 9.39 -9.86
C ARG A 248 11.23 9.94 -11.10
N ALA A 249 11.10 9.28 -12.24
CA ALA A 249 11.70 9.71 -13.50
C ALA A 249 11.19 11.10 -13.91
N MET A 250 9.88 11.33 -13.79
CA MET A 250 9.27 12.63 -14.09
C MET A 250 9.74 13.73 -13.13
N VAL A 251 9.87 13.46 -11.83
CA VAL A 251 10.40 14.43 -10.87
C VAL A 251 11.84 14.84 -11.24
N LEU A 252 12.71 13.87 -11.54
CA LEU A 252 14.09 14.16 -11.93
C LEU A 252 14.18 14.89 -13.27
N TYR A 253 13.35 14.51 -14.25
CA TYR A 253 13.27 15.18 -15.55
C TYR A 253 12.85 16.64 -15.41
N LEU A 254 11.83 16.93 -14.59
CA LEU A 254 11.36 18.29 -14.33
C LEU A 254 12.36 19.10 -13.52
N ALA A 255 12.97 18.48 -12.50
CA ALA A 255 14.05 19.10 -11.73
C ALA A 255 15.28 19.42 -12.58
N ASN A 256 15.48 18.71 -13.70
CA ASN A 256 16.56 18.95 -14.64
C ASN A 256 16.13 19.81 -15.85
N GLY A 257 15.05 20.59 -15.71
CA GLY A 257 14.63 21.57 -16.70
C GLY A 257 14.12 20.92 -17.98
N GLU A 258 13.40 19.81 -17.82
CA GLU A 258 12.86 19.00 -18.93
C GLU A 258 13.96 18.46 -19.85
N LYS A 259 15.14 18.15 -19.28
CA LYS A 259 16.25 17.53 -19.99
C LYS A 259 16.49 16.12 -19.46
N TRP A 260 16.36 15.14 -20.36
CA TRP A 260 16.65 13.75 -20.04
C TRP A 260 18.15 13.46 -20.16
N GLU A 261 18.70 12.82 -19.13
CA GLU A 261 20.10 12.43 -19.07
C GLU A 261 20.26 10.95 -18.76
N LYS A 262 21.40 10.38 -19.16
CA LYS A 262 21.73 8.98 -18.87
C LYS A 262 21.80 8.71 -17.35
N ALA A 263 22.25 9.69 -16.56
CA ALA A 263 22.24 9.60 -15.11
C ALA A 263 20.82 9.44 -14.52
N ILE A 264 19.82 10.10 -15.10
CA ILE A 264 18.41 9.92 -14.70
C ILE A 264 17.98 8.48 -15.02
N GLU A 265 18.27 8.01 -16.23
CA GLU A 265 17.94 6.64 -16.64
C GLU A 265 18.56 5.59 -15.70
N ASP A 266 19.87 5.69 -15.44
CA ASP A 266 20.61 4.74 -14.63
C ASP A 266 20.11 4.74 -13.18
N PHE A 267 19.81 5.93 -12.63
CA PHE A 267 19.20 6.04 -11.31
C PHE A 267 17.81 5.40 -11.27
N ILE A 268 16.97 5.58 -12.30
CA ILE A 268 15.63 4.99 -12.32
C ILE A 268 15.68 3.47 -12.45
N VAL A 269 16.57 2.93 -13.30
CA VAL A 269 16.82 1.48 -13.40
C VAL A 269 17.21 0.92 -12.04
N TRP A 270 18.22 1.53 -11.39
CA TRP A 270 18.67 1.10 -10.08
C TRP A 270 17.56 1.21 -9.03
N SER A 271 16.86 2.35 -8.97
CA SER A 271 15.90 2.64 -7.91
C SER A 271 14.61 1.83 -8.01
N VAL A 272 14.19 1.39 -9.21
CA VAL A 272 13.07 0.46 -9.39
C VAL A 272 13.48 -0.93 -8.92
N LYS A 273 14.65 -1.42 -9.36
CA LYS A 273 15.16 -2.74 -8.94
C LYS A 273 15.39 -2.79 -7.42
N TYR A 274 15.92 -1.71 -6.84
CA TYR A 274 16.14 -1.58 -5.40
C TYR A 274 14.83 -1.55 -4.59
N ASP A 275 13.82 -0.80 -5.05
CA ASP A 275 12.49 -0.78 -4.43
C ASP A 275 11.85 -2.18 -4.42
N LEU A 276 11.86 -2.87 -5.57
CA LEU A 276 11.31 -4.22 -5.68
C LEU A 276 12.08 -5.22 -4.82
N TRP A 277 13.40 -5.11 -4.76
CA TRP A 277 14.22 -5.92 -3.87
C TRP A 277 13.85 -5.71 -2.40
N CYS A 278 13.64 -4.45 -1.97
CA CYS A 278 13.18 -4.15 -0.61
C CYS A 278 11.79 -4.76 -0.34
N LYS A 279 10.85 -4.64 -1.29
CA LYS A 279 9.51 -5.24 -1.17
C LYS A 279 9.56 -6.74 -1.00
N MET A 280 10.34 -7.43 -1.84
CA MET A 280 10.53 -8.87 -1.72
C MET A 280 11.20 -9.25 -0.41
N ARG A 281 12.23 -8.52 0.01
CA ARG A 281 12.96 -8.79 1.26
C ARG A 281 12.08 -8.71 2.49
N PHE A 282 11.22 -7.70 2.59
CA PHE A 282 10.45 -7.46 3.81
C PHE A 282 9.05 -8.07 3.78
N PHE A 283 8.44 -8.18 2.59
CA PHE A 283 7.02 -8.51 2.41
C PHE A 283 6.76 -9.64 1.39
N GLY A 284 7.80 -10.22 0.78
CA GLY A 284 7.63 -11.27 -0.24
C GLY A 284 6.85 -12.48 0.27
N ASN A 285 7.16 -12.95 1.48
CA ASN A 285 6.45 -14.07 2.10
C ASN A 285 4.99 -13.73 2.42
N GLN A 286 4.72 -12.55 2.96
CA GLN A 286 3.36 -12.11 3.27
C GLN A 286 2.52 -11.94 1.99
N MET A 287 3.15 -11.51 0.90
CA MET A 287 2.51 -11.40 -0.40
C MET A 287 2.20 -12.78 -1.00
N GLN A 288 3.13 -13.74 -0.87
CA GLN A 288 2.87 -15.13 -1.26
C GLN A 288 1.72 -15.72 -0.46
N GLU A 289 1.70 -15.51 0.86
CA GLU A 289 0.62 -15.98 1.73
C GLU A 289 -0.75 -15.39 1.32
N ALA A 290 -0.80 -14.10 0.99
CA ALA A 290 -1.99 -13.44 0.48
C ALA A 290 -2.49 -14.07 -0.84
N ILE A 291 -1.59 -14.26 -1.81
CA ILE A 291 -1.90 -14.87 -3.11
C ILE A 291 -2.40 -16.30 -2.94
N ASP A 292 -1.78 -17.08 -2.05
CA ASP A 292 -2.19 -18.46 -1.81
C ASP A 292 -3.54 -18.52 -1.08
N ALA A 293 -3.81 -17.57 -0.17
CA ALA A 293 -5.10 -17.46 0.51
C ALA A 293 -6.24 -17.14 -0.47
N ASP A 294 -6.01 -16.22 -1.41
CA ASP A 294 -6.96 -15.91 -2.47
C ASP A 294 -7.15 -17.10 -3.42
N SER A 295 -6.06 -17.78 -3.79
CA SER A 295 -6.14 -18.99 -4.63
C SER A 295 -6.98 -20.08 -3.94
N ARG A 296 -6.73 -20.31 -2.64
CA ARG A 296 -7.50 -21.24 -1.79
C ARG A 296 -8.96 -20.84 -1.67
N SER A 297 -9.27 -19.56 -1.49
CA SER A 297 -10.67 -19.11 -1.36
C SER A 297 -11.42 -19.32 -2.68
N VAL A 298 -10.78 -19.09 -3.82
CA VAL A 298 -11.38 -19.33 -5.15
C VAL A 298 -11.53 -20.83 -5.45
N CYS A 299 -10.53 -21.66 -5.13
CA CYS A 299 -10.56 -23.08 -5.49
C CYS A 299 -11.29 -23.97 -4.46
N HIS A 300 -11.27 -23.64 -3.16
CA HIS A 300 -11.87 -24.43 -2.09
C HIS A 300 -13.25 -23.93 -1.63
N THR A 301 -13.73 -22.78 -2.10
CA THR A 301 -15.14 -22.40 -1.96
C THR A 301 -15.95 -23.00 -3.10
N SER A 302 -15.84 -24.32 -3.30
CA SER A 302 -16.86 -25.02 -4.08
C SER A 302 -18.19 -24.80 -3.35
N GLY A 303 -19.25 -24.41 -4.07
CA GLY A 303 -20.61 -24.50 -3.54
C GLY A 303 -20.91 -25.90 -2.97
N VAL A 304 -22.03 -26.08 -2.25
CA VAL A 304 -22.40 -27.36 -1.64
C VAL A 304 -22.27 -28.49 -2.68
N SER A 305 -21.24 -29.30 -2.53
CA SER A 305 -20.87 -30.32 -3.51
C SER A 305 -21.11 -31.70 -2.93
N ASN A 306 -21.71 -32.58 -3.71
CA ASN A 306 -21.87 -33.98 -3.32
C ASN A 306 -20.52 -34.70 -3.45
N LEU A 307 -19.75 -34.74 -2.36
CA LEU A 307 -18.39 -35.31 -2.32
C LEU A 307 -18.32 -36.77 -2.81
N LEU A 308 -19.41 -37.54 -2.69
CA LEU A 308 -19.47 -38.91 -3.18
C LEU A 308 -19.46 -39.04 -4.71
N LEU A 309 -19.65 -37.94 -5.46
CA LEU A 309 -19.48 -37.94 -6.92
C LEU A 309 -18.01 -37.86 -7.37
N TYR A 310 -17.12 -37.45 -6.45
CA TYR A 310 -15.70 -37.23 -6.70
C TYR A 310 -14.79 -38.37 -6.23
N VAL A 311 -15.37 -39.46 -5.74
CA VAL A 311 -14.65 -40.69 -5.40
C VAL A 311 -15.19 -41.86 -6.21
N HIS A 312 -14.39 -42.90 -6.41
CA HIS A 312 -14.81 -44.13 -7.08
C HIS A 312 -15.98 -44.79 -6.36
N ASP A 313 -16.72 -45.68 -7.04
CA ASP A 313 -17.88 -46.35 -6.44
C ASP A 313 -17.50 -47.24 -5.26
N THR A 314 -16.28 -47.77 -5.27
CA THR A 314 -15.61 -48.29 -4.09
C THR A 314 -14.34 -47.48 -3.89
N PHE A 315 -14.19 -46.88 -2.70
CA PHE A 315 -13.13 -45.94 -2.38
C PHE A 315 -12.56 -46.21 -0.98
N ASP A 316 -11.30 -45.81 -0.76
CA ASP A 316 -10.64 -45.91 0.54
C ASP A 316 -10.70 -44.60 1.34
N LYS A 317 -10.18 -44.60 2.57
CA LYS A 317 -10.16 -43.39 3.41
C LYS A 317 -9.27 -42.29 2.84
N THR A 318 -8.19 -42.66 2.15
CA THR A 318 -7.20 -41.72 1.62
C THR A 318 -7.81 -40.90 0.49
N GLU A 319 -8.52 -41.57 -0.40
CA GLU A 319 -9.20 -40.97 -1.54
C GLU A 319 -10.22 -39.91 -1.10
N ILE A 320 -11.13 -40.29 -0.19
CA ILE A 320 -12.13 -39.34 0.32
C ILE A 320 -11.51 -38.22 1.18
N GLN A 321 -10.40 -38.48 1.86
CA GLN A 321 -9.67 -37.46 2.61
C GLN A 321 -9.09 -36.40 1.67
N ASN A 322 -8.53 -36.80 0.54
CA ASN A 322 -8.02 -35.89 -0.48
C ASN A 322 -9.16 -35.04 -1.06
N ILE A 323 -10.31 -35.64 -1.37
CA ILE A 323 -11.51 -34.89 -1.83
C ILE A 323 -12.01 -33.91 -0.76
N CYS A 324 -12.05 -34.30 0.52
CA CYS A 324 -12.44 -33.41 1.61
C CYS A 324 -11.49 -32.20 1.74
N GLN A 325 -10.19 -32.39 1.51
CA GLN A 325 -9.20 -31.31 1.51
C GLN A 325 -9.40 -30.38 0.31
N VAL A 326 -9.59 -30.95 -0.89
CA VAL A 326 -9.84 -30.18 -2.13
C VAL A 326 -11.15 -29.38 -2.06
N HIS A 327 -12.19 -29.88 -1.39
CA HIS A 327 -13.46 -29.17 -1.23
C HIS A 327 -13.61 -28.43 0.11
N GLY A 328 -12.52 -28.27 0.88
CA GLY A 328 -12.52 -27.45 2.11
C GLY A 328 -13.49 -27.92 3.20
N THR A 329 -13.78 -29.22 3.29
CA THR A 329 -14.76 -29.78 4.24
C THR A 329 -14.26 -29.67 5.69
N LYS A 330 -14.99 -28.94 6.54
CA LYS A 330 -14.65 -28.76 7.98
C LYS A 330 -15.10 -29.91 8.90
N THR A 331 -15.97 -30.80 8.41
CA THR A 331 -16.48 -31.95 9.17
C THR A 331 -15.41 -33.04 9.27
N LYS A 332 -15.15 -33.55 10.49
CA LYS A 332 -14.22 -34.68 10.69
C LYS A 332 -14.64 -35.88 9.83
N LEU A 333 -13.69 -36.47 9.11
CA LEU A 333 -13.95 -37.57 8.16
C LEU A 333 -14.73 -38.74 8.77
N ALA A 334 -14.43 -39.11 10.02
CA ALA A 334 -15.15 -40.17 10.73
C ALA A 334 -16.65 -39.87 10.91
N ILE A 335 -17.00 -38.62 11.20
CA ILE A 335 -18.39 -38.17 11.37
C ILE A 335 -19.11 -38.20 10.01
N LEU A 336 -18.42 -37.76 8.96
CA LEU A 336 -18.93 -37.74 7.59
C LEU A 336 -19.30 -39.16 7.11
N LEU A 337 -18.36 -40.10 7.23
CA LEU A 337 -18.55 -41.50 6.85
C LEU A 337 -19.65 -42.18 7.69
N CYS A 338 -19.70 -41.89 9.00
CA CYS A 338 -20.77 -42.39 9.88
C CYS A 338 -22.15 -41.91 9.43
N ASN A 339 -22.28 -40.62 9.12
CA ASN A 339 -23.53 -40.04 8.64
C ASN A 339 -23.97 -40.61 7.29
N TRP A 340 -23.05 -40.78 6.34
CA TRP A 340 -23.36 -41.39 5.04
C TRP A 340 -23.75 -42.86 5.16
N LYS A 341 -23.10 -43.61 6.05
CA LYS A 341 -23.51 -44.99 6.37
C LYS A 341 -24.90 -45.01 7.00
N LYS A 342 -25.16 -44.18 8.02
CA LYS A 342 -26.46 -44.08 8.71
C LYS A 342 -27.59 -43.68 7.76
N ARG A 343 -27.32 -42.83 6.76
CA ARG A 343 -28.29 -42.42 5.74
C ARG A 343 -28.40 -43.40 4.56
N GLY A 344 -27.60 -44.45 4.54
CA GLY A 344 -27.63 -45.49 3.51
C GLY A 344 -27.05 -45.05 2.16
N PHE A 345 -26.12 -44.09 2.13
CA PHE A 345 -25.42 -43.68 0.90
C PHE A 345 -24.20 -44.55 0.59
N ILE A 346 -23.57 -45.10 1.63
CA ILE A 346 -22.41 -45.99 1.52
C ILE A 346 -22.55 -47.20 2.46
N MET A 347 -21.83 -48.27 2.14
CA MET A 347 -21.57 -49.42 3.01
C MET A 347 -20.08 -49.52 3.30
N LYS A 348 -19.72 -50.07 4.46
CA LYS A 348 -18.32 -50.32 4.83
C LYS A 348 -18.05 -51.81 4.57
N ASN A 349 -16.99 -52.09 3.82
CA ASN A 349 -16.55 -53.44 3.49
C ASN A 349 -15.63 -53.99 4.57
N GLU A 350 -15.40 -55.31 4.55
CA GLU A 350 -14.57 -56.02 5.54
C GLU A 350 -13.08 -55.62 5.45
N ASP A 351 -12.61 -55.32 4.24
CA ASP A 351 -11.26 -54.84 3.93
C ASP A 351 -11.00 -53.37 4.37
N GLY A 352 -12.00 -52.71 4.93
CA GLY A 352 -11.92 -51.33 5.41
C GLY A 352 -12.21 -50.25 4.35
N THR A 353 -12.54 -50.64 3.12
CA THR A 353 -13.01 -49.74 2.06
C THR A 353 -14.50 -49.41 2.21
N PHE A 354 -15.00 -48.47 1.41
CA PHE A 354 -16.40 -48.06 1.39
C PHE A 354 -16.96 -48.14 -0.02
N THR A 355 -18.17 -48.67 -0.17
CA THR A 355 -18.86 -48.78 -1.46
C THR A 355 -20.16 -48.00 -1.44
N LYS A 356 -20.42 -47.22 -2.50
CA LYS A 356 -21.68 -46.50 -2.70
C LYS A 356 -22.84 -47.48 -2.83
N THR A 357 -23.96 -47.20 -2.18
CA THR A 357 -25.14 -48.07 -2.29
C THR A 357 -25.78 -47.95 -3.66
N ALA A 358 -26.46 -49.03 -4.09
CA ALA A 358 -27.30 -48.99 -5.29
C ALA A 358 -28.32 -47.84 -5.25
N ARG A 359 -28.84 -47.52 -4.06
CA ARG A 359 -29.75 -46.36 -3.84
C ARG A 359 -29.08 -45.02 -4.16
N PHE A 360 -27.81 -44.85 -3.79
CA PHE A 360 -27.07 -43.63 -4.10
C PHE A 360 -26.80 -43.53 -5.60
N ILE A 361 -26.26 -44.61 -6.18
CA ILE A 361 -25.89 -44.67 -7.60
C ILE A 361 -27.11 -44.44 -8.50
N ALA A 362 -28.25 -45.06 -8.19
CA ALA A 362 -29.48 -44.87 -8.96
C ALA A 362 -30.01 -43.42 -8.95
N LYS A 363 -29.70 -42.65 -7.90
CA LYS A 363 -30.18 -41.27 -7.74
C LYS A 363 -29.19 -40.23 -8.27
N TYR A 364 -27.90 -40.45 -8.09
CA TYR A 364 -26.86 -39.43 -8.34
C TYR A 364 -25.83 -39.83 -9.40
N GLY A 365 -25.87 -41.07 -9.88
CA GLY A 365 -24.91 -41.60 -10.85
C GLY A 365 -23.63 -42.15 -10.23
N HIS A 366 -22.74 -42.60 -11.11
CA HIS A 366 -21.43 -43.16 -10.80
C HIS A 366 -20.37 -42.06 -10.64
N TYR A 367 -19.17 -42.44 -10.20
CA TYR A 367 -18.00 -41.57 -10.25
C TYR A 367 -17.81 -40.94 -11.65
N GLY A 368 -17.52 -39.63 -11.69
CA GLY A 368 -17.31 -38.91 -12.95
C GLY A 368 -18.59 -38.56 -13.74
N THR A 369 -19.78 -38.86 -13.21
CA THR A 369 -21.05 -38.38 -13.79
C THR A 369 -21.05 -36.85 -13.75
N PRO A 370 -21.27 -36.13 -14.87
CA PRO A 370 -21.31 -34.68 -14.87
C PRO A 370 -22.35 -34.19 -13.87
N GLY A 371 -21.91 -33.48 -12.83
CA GLY A 371 -22.83 -32.82 -11.92
C GLY A 371 -23.63 -31.80 -12.72
N VAL A 372 -24.96 -31.97 -12.73
CA VAL A 372 -25.87 -30.90 -13.16
C VAL A 372 -25.60 -29.73 -12.23
N ALA A 373 -24.91 -28.71 -12.75
CA ALA A 373 -24.75 -27.45 -12.06
C ALA A 373 -26.15 -26.82 -11.92
N ALA A 374 -26.65 -26.75 -10.70
CA ALA A 374 -27.74 -25.89 -10.30
C ALA A 374 -27.26 -25.06 -9.12
#